data_AF-A0A7S3HQX9-F1
#
_entry.id   AF-A0A7S3HQX9-F1
#
_cell.length_a   1.000
_cell.length_b   1.000
_cell.length_c   1.000
_cell.angle_alpha   90.00
_cell.angle_beta   90.00
_cell.angle_gamma   90.00
#
_symmetry.space_group_name_H-M   'P 1'
#
loop_
_entity.id
_entity.type
_entity.pdbx_description
1 polymer ?
#
loop_
_entity_poly.entity_id
_entity_poly.type
_entity_poly.pdbx_seq_one_letter_code
_entity_poly.pdbx_strand_id
1 'polypeptide(L)'
;SQNLEHAVMSGVEVMQELNRIRGKTFKAVAPFIFTTPIGVEKGNKQVSSRDWMFQEKFFSERVPHTACVNAIKADPNGTACASLDIVDGVFPEEVVEGMHHTYCQIIDLICA
;
A
#
# COMPACT_ATOMS: atom_id res chain seq x y z
N SER A 1 7.47 -2.55 18.18
CA SER A 1 7.90 -1.16 17.92
C SER A 1 6.91 -0.24 18.59
N GLN A 2 7.37 0.85 19.19
CA GLN A 2 6.54 1.78 19.98
C GLN A 2 5.32 2.34 19.20
N ASN A 3 5.39 2.41 17.87
CA ASN A 3 4.26 2.81 17.02
C ASN A 3 3.12 1.79 16.97
N LEU A 4 3.41 0.49 17.09
CA LEU A 4 2.36 -0.55 17.09
C LEU A 4 1.52 -0.53 18.37
N GLU A 5 2.05 0.03 19.47
CA GLU A 5 1.33 0.21 20.74
C GLU A 5 0.17 1.21 20.62
N HIS A 6 0.11 1.99 19.54
CA HIS A 6 -0.94 2.96 19.26
C HIS A 6 -1.72 2.67 17.95
N ALA A 7 -1.69 1.44 17.45
CA ALA A 7 -2.33 1.05 16.20
C ALA A 7 -3.88 1.11 16.20
N VAL A 8 -4.50 1.48 17.34
CA VAL A 8 -5.96 1.67 17.45
C VAL A 8 -6.46 2.88 16.66
N MET A 9 -5.57 3.83 16.35
CA MET A 9 -5.88 5.03 15.55
C MET A 9 -5.28 4.92 14.16
N SER A 10 -6.02 5.35 13.14
CA SER A 10 -5.49 5.38 11.77
C SER A 10 -4.46 6.50 11.62
N GLY A 11 -3.33 6.22 10.96
CA GLY A 11 -2.34 7.24 10.62
C GLY A 11 -2.94 8.39 9.78
N VAL A 12 -3.96 8.10 8.97
CA VAL A 12 -4.70 9.12 8.20
C VAL A 12 -5.46 10.06 9.12
N GLU A 13 -6.13 9.54 10.14
CA GLU A 13 -6.87 10.35 11.12
C GLU A 13 -5.91 11.22 11.93
N VAL A 14 -4.77 10.68 12.34
CA VAL A 14 -3.72 11.43 13.02
C VAL A 14 -3.21 12.58 12.14
N MET A 15 -2.95 12.33 10.86
CA MET A 15 -2.50 13.38 9.93
C MET A 15 -3.57 14.46 9.70
N GLN A 16 -4.83 14.07 9.54
CA GLN A 16 -5.95 15.00 9.40
C GLN A 16 -6.10 15.88 10.64
N GLU A 17 -6.04 15.28 11.83
CA GLU A 17 -6.15 16.00 13.10
C GLU A 17 -4.95 16.93 13.33
N LEU A 18 -3.74 16.51 12.99
CA LEU A 18 -2.54 17.36 13.05
C LEU A 18 -2.65 18.57 12.11
N ASN A 19 -3.16 18.38 10.89
CA ASN A 19 -3.41 19.49 9.96
C ASN A 19 -4.50 20.43 10.49
N ARG A 20 -5.56 19.89 11.11
CA ARG A 20 -6.65 20.65 11.74
C ARG A 20 -6.14 21.53 12.88
N ILE A 21 -5.41 20.97 13.84
CA ILE A 21 -4.88 21.68 15.02
C ILE A 21 -3.90 22.78 14.60
N ARG A 22 -3.06 22.51 13.60
CA ARG A 22 -2.01 23.45 13.16
C ARG A 22 -2.52 24.56 12.25
N GLY A 23 -3.80 24.56 11.88
CA GLY A 23 -4.40 25.54 10.96
C GLY A 23 -3.71 25.57 9.60
N LYS A 24 -3.08 24.45 9.19
CA LYS A 24 -2.29 24.35 7.97
C LYS A 24 -2.71 23.10 7.22
N THR A 25 -3.44 23.26 6.13
CA THR A 25 -3.80 22.15 5.25
C THR A 25 -2.54 21.63 4.55
N PHE A 26 -2.40 20.30 4.44
CA PHE A 26 -1.32 19.62 3.70
C PHE A 26 0.11 19.73 4.24
N LYS A 27 0.33 19.97 5.55
CA LYS A 27 1.69 19.96 6.13
C LYS A 27 2.08 18.63 6.79
N ALA A 28 1.12 17.91 7.36
CA ALA A 28 1.27 16.52 7.72
C ALA A 28 0.75 15.67 6.56
N VAL A 29 1.65 15.12 5.76
CA VAL A 29 1.34 14.25 4.62
C VAL A 29 2.19 12.99 4.68
N ALA A 30 1.62 11.88 4.23
CA ALA A 30 2.33 10.64 3.96
C ALA A 30 2.24 10.39 2.44
N PRO A 31 3.18 10.95 1.65
CA PRO A 31 3.12 10.82 0.19
C PRO A 31 3.33 9.37 -0.27
N PHE A 32 4.01 8.56 0.55
CA PHE A 32 4.21 7.14 0.32
C PHE A 32 3.55 6.34 1.45
N ILE A 33 2.68 5.40 1.09
CA ILE A 33 2.08 4.43 2.00
C ILE A 33 2.65 3.05 1.71
N PHE A 34 2.94 2.31 2.77
CA PHE A 34 3.27 0.90 2.72
C PHE A 34 2.19 0.14 3.47
N THR A 35 1.54 -0.78 2.79
CA THR A 35 0.39 -1.51 3.32
C THR A 35 0.48 -2.98 2.96
N THR A 36 -0.10 -3.81 3.81
CA THR A 36 -0.25 -5.23 3.54
C THR A 36 -1.59 -5.66 4.12
N PRO A 37 -2.54 -6.16 3.30
CA PRO A 37 -3.81 -6.67 3.80
C PRO A 37 -3.60 -8.02 4.50
N ILE A 38 -2.93 -8.02 5.65
CA ILE A 38 -2.78 -9.21 6.49
C ILE A 38 -4.10 -9.46 7.21
N GLY A 39 -4.74 -10.60 6.92
CA GLY A 39 -5.91 -11.08 7.67
C GLY A 39 -7.28 -10.62 7.17
N VAL A 40 -7.35 -9.80 6.12
CA VAL A 40 -8.62 -9.37 5.49
C VAL A 40 -9.34 -10.54 4.80
N GLU A 41 -8.57 -11.53 4.35
CA GLU A 41 -9.00 -12.78 3.72
C GLU A 41 -10.02 -13.57 4.58
N LYS A 42 -9.85 -13.57 5.91
CA LYS A 42 -10.70 -14.37 6.83
C LYS A 42 -12.11 -13.81 7.01
N GLY A 43 -12.31 -12.52 6.73
CA GLY A 43 -13.58 -11.82 6.93
C GLY A 43 -14.51 -11.83 5.71
N ASN A 44 -13.98 -12.12 4.52
CA ASN A 44 -14.74 -12.02 3.27
C ASN A 44 -14.93 -13.40 2.62
N LYS A 45 -16.14 -13.98 2.77
CA LYS A 45 -16.48 -15.31 2.22
C LYS A 45 -16.36 -15.42 0.70
N GLN A 46 -16.36 -14.29 -0.03
CA GLN A 46 -16.14 -14.26 -1.49
C GLN A 46 -14.65 -14.33 -1.87
N VAL A 47 -13.74 -14.04 -0.93
CA VAL A 47 -12.30 -14.18 -1.12
C VAL A 47 -11.87 -15.61 -0.75
N SER A 48 -12.43 -16.16 0.33
CA SER A 48 -12.15 -17.54 0.78
C SER A 48 -12.66 -18.65 -0.15
N SER A 49 -13.38 -18.34 -1.23
CA SER A 49 -13.92 -19.33 -2.17
C SER A 49 -13.23 -19.32 -3.55
N ARG A 50 -12.20 -18.49 -3.75
CA ARG A 50 -11.49 -18.37 -5.04
C ARG A 50 -10.48 -19.50 -5.32
N ASP A 51 -10.31 -20.41 -4.38
CA ASP A 51 -9.25 -21.45 -4.29
C ASP A 51 -9.13 -22.44 -5.46
N TRP A 52 -9.95 -22.40 -6.52
CA TRP A 52 -9.82 -23.37 -7.62
C TRP A 52 -9.77 -22.80 -9.04
N MET A 53 -10.02 -21.51 -9.26
CA MET A 53 -10.08 -20.97 -10.64
C MET A 53 -9.56 -19.54 -10.82
N PHE A 54 -9.28 -18.79 -9.75
CA PHE A 54 -8.85 -17.40 -9.87
C PHE A 54 -7.55 -17.13 -9.11
N GLN A 55 -6.44 -17.06 -9.84
CA GLN A 55 -5.21 -16.45 -9.35
C GLN A 55 -5.32 -14.94 -9.55
N GLU A 56 -5.36 -14.18 -8.45
CA GLU A 56 -5.33 -12.73 -8.50
C GLU A 56 -3.96 -12.27 -8.99
N LYS A 57 -3.88 -11.75 -10.23
CA LYS A 57 -2.64 -11.31 -10.85
C LYS A 57 -2.31 -9.84 -10.58
N PHE A 58 -3.30 -9.08 -10.11
CA PHE A 58 -3.22 -7.65 -9.93
C PHE A 58 -4.22 -7.22 -8.86
N PHE A 59 -3.81 -6.26 -8.05
CA PHE A 59 -4.68 -5.53 -7.15
C PHE A 59 -4.20 -4.08 -7.06
N SER A 60 -5.09 -3.17 -6.70
CA SER A 60 -4.78 -1.74 -6.58
C SER A 60 -5.33 -1.21 -5.27
N GLU A 61 -4.52 -0.46 -4.54
CA GLU A 61 -4.92 0.24 -3.32
C GLU A 61 -4.76 1.74 -3.49
N ARG A 62 -5.74 2.51 -3.00
CA ARG A 62 -5.71 3.97 -3.03
C ARG A 62 -6.03 4.52 -1.65
N VAL A 63 -5.17 5.41 -1.18
CA VAL A 63 -5.34 6.14 0.07
C VAL A 63 -5.48 7.63 -0.26
N PRO A 64 -6.48 8.34 0.28
CA PRO A 64 -6.62 9.77 0.02
C PRO A 64 -5.36 10.55 0.42
N HIS A 65 -4.99 11.53 -0.42
CA HIS A 65 -3.85 12.44 -0.20
C HIS A 65 -2.47 11.77 -0.21
N THR A 66 -2.34 10.63 -0.88
CA THR A 66 -1.07 9.92 -1.07
C THR A 66 -0.67 9.95 -2.54
N ALA A 67 0.63 10.03 -2.80
CA ALA A 67 1.19 10.02 -4.15
C ALA A 67 1.41 8.59 -4.65
N CYS A 68 1.77 7.69 -3.75
CA CYS A 68 2.12 6.32 -4.04
C CYS A 68 1.71 5.39 -2.89
N VAL A 69 1.12 4.25 -3.24
CA VAL A 69 0.80 3.16 -2.32
C VAL A 69 1.55 1.91 -2.78
N ASN A 70 2.48 1.44 -1.96
CA ASN A 70 3.10 0.14 -2.10
C ASN A 70 2.33 -0.87 -1.26
N ALA A 71 1.68 -1.82 -1.91
CA ALA A 71 0.88 -2.84 -1.26
C ALA A 71 1.44 -4.23 -1.54
N ILE A 72 1.57 -5.07 -0.50
CA ILE A 72 2.02 -6.46 -0.64
C ILE A 72 0.96 -7.39 -0.09
N LYS A 73 0.48 -8.30 -0.93
CA LYS A 73 -0.55 -9.28 -0.60
C LYS A 73 0.02 -10.69 -0.73
N ALA A 74 -0.07 -11.47 0.34
CA ALA A 74 0.30 -12.89 0.32
C ALA A 74 -0.87 -13.75 -0.19
N ASP A 75 -0.56 -14.74 -1.02
CA ASP A 75 -1.48 -15.77 -1.48
C ASP A 75 -1.37 -17.01 -0.55
N PRO A 76 -2.48 -17.66 -0.18
CA PRO A 76 -2.47 -18.93 0.56
C PRO A 76 -1.57 -20.03 -0.04
N ASN A 77 -1.31 -20.01 -1.35
CA ASN A 77 -0.42 -20.96 -2.04
C ASN A 77 1.08 -20.73 -1.78
N GLY A 78 1.45 -19.72 -0.97
CA GLY A 78 2.82 -19.39 -0.62
C GLY A 78 3.51 -18.40 -1.57
N THR A 79 2.78 -17.82 -2.53
CA THR A 79 3.27 -16.71 -3.35
C THR A 79 2.82 -15.36 -2.78
N ALA A 80 3.31 -14.26 -3.36
CA ALA A 80 2.85 -12.92 -3.02
C ALA A 80 2.76 -12.06 -4.29
N CYS A 81 1.82 -11.12 -4.29
CA CYS A 81 1.69 -10.09 -5.30
C CYS A 81 2.07 -8.74 -4.68
N ALA A 82 2.84 -7.94 -5.41
CA ALA A 82 3.25 -6.61 -5.03
C ALA A 82 2.62 -5.59 -6.01
N SER A 83 2.03 -4.54 -5.49
CA SER A 83 1.49 -3.40 -6.25
C SER A 83 2.22 -2.12 -5.86
N LEU A 84 2.53 -1.30 -6.86
CA LEU A 84 3.05 0.06 -6.70
C LEU A 84 2.10 1.04 -7.38
N ASP A 85 1.03 1.41 -6.69
CA ASP A 85 0.00 2.31 -7.20
C ASP A 85 0.43 3.77 -7.08
N ILE A 86 0.74 4.40 -8.21
CA ILE A 86 1.13 5.81 -8.28
C ILE A 86 -0.02 6.62 -8.86
N VAL A 87 -0.33 7.78 -8.26
CA VAL A 87 -1.36 8.68 -8.78
C VAL A 87 -0.86 9.37 -10.05
N ASP A 88 -1.67 9.31 -11.11
CA ASP A 88 -1.36 9.91 -12.41
C ASP A 88 -1.00 11.39 -12.30
N GLY A 89 0.05 11.80 -13.01
CA GLY A 89 0.49 13.20 -13.09
C GLY A 89 1.19 13.73 -11.84
N VAL A 90 1.42 12.91 -10.80
CA VAL A 90 2.19 13.32 -9.62
C VAL A 90 3.69 13.35 -9.89
N PHE A 91 4.18 12.46 -10.74
CA PHE A 91 5.58 12.39 -11.15
C PHE A 91 5.71 12.42 -12.68
N PRO A 92 6.85 12.90 -13.21
CA PRO A 92 7.20 12.70 -14.62
C PRO A 92 7.22 11.22 -15.00
N GLU A 93 6.92 10.90 -16.26
CA GLU A 93 6.82 9.52 -16.75
C GLU A 93 8.14 8.75 -16.56
N GLU A 94 9.28 9.39 -16.83
CA GLU A 94 10.60 8.80 -16.65
C GLU A 94 10.91 8.46 -15.20
N VAL A 95 10.32 9.19 -14.24
CA VAL A 95 10.47 8.91 -12.81
C VAL A 95 9.64 7.69 -12.44
N VAL A 96 8.41 7.58 -12.94
CA VAL A 96 7.54 6.42 -12.71
C VAL A 96 8.18 5.15 -13.26
N GLU A 97 8.72 5.20 -14.48
CA GLU A 97 9.44 4.08 -15.09
C GLU A 97 10.68 3.67 -14.29
N GLY A 98 11.50 4.65 -13.86
CA GLY A 98 12.68 4.40 -13.04
C GLY A 98 12.35 3.81 -11.67
N MET A 99 11.25 4.29 -11.05
CA MET A 99 10.74 3.75 -9.79
C MET A 99 10.31 2.29 -9.95
N HIS A 100 9.54 1.97 -10.99
CA HIS A 100 9.10 0.61 -11.28
C HIS A 100 10.30 -0.32 -11.50
N HIS A 101 11.27 0.08 -12.35
CA HIS A 101 12.46 -0.72 -12.63
C HIS A 101 13.29 -1.01 -11.37
N THR A 102 13.56 0.03 -10.58
CA THR A 102 14.33 -0.09 -9.33
C THR A 102 13.59 -0.95 -8.31
N TYR A 103 12.26 -0.79 -8.21
CA TYR A 103 11.43 -1.58 -7.32
C TYR A 103 11.50 -3.08 -7.64
N CYS A 104 11.34 -3.46 -8.91
CA CYS A 104 11.48 -4.86 -9.35
C CYS A 104 12.85 -5.43 -8.99
N GLN A 105 13.94 -4.70 -9.27
CA GLN A 105 15.29 -5.14 -8.94
C GLN A 105 15.50 -5.36 -7.44
N ILE A 106 14.94 -4.50 -6.60
CA ILE A 106 15.03 -4.62 -5.14
C ILE A 106 14.24 -5.86 -4.67
N ILE A 107 13.04 -6.09 -5.20
CA ILE A 107 12.25 -7.28 -4.86
C ILE A 107 13.00 -8.55 -5.26
N ASP A 108 13.52 -8.62 -6.49
CA ASP A 108 14.31 -9.74 -6.97
C ASP A 108 15.55 -9.99 -6.09
N LEU A 109 16.23 -8.94 -5.65
CA LEU A 109 17.39 -9.04 -4.77
C LEU A 109 17.03 -9.57 -3.37
N ILE A 110 15.90 -9.14 -2.80
CA ILE A 110 15.48 -9.54 -1.45
C ILE A 110 14.90 -10.96 -1.44
N CYS A 111 14.31 -11.41 -2.56
CA CYS A 111 13.71 -12.72 -2.71
C CYS A 111 14.67 -13.81 -3.22
N ALA A 112 15.89 -13.44 -3.64
CA ALA A 112 16.96 -14.36 -4.02
C ALA A 112 17.58 -15.07 -2.80
#